data_AF-A0A6L8EPT2-F1
#
_entry.id   AF-A0A6L8EPT2-F1
#
_cell.length_a   1.000
_cell.length_b   1.000
_cell.length_c   1.000
_cell.angle_alpha   90.00
_cell.angle_beta   90.00
_cell.angle_gamma   90.00
#
_symmetry.space_group_name_H-M   'P 1'
#
loop_
_entity.id
_entity.type
_entity.pdbx_description
1 polymer ?
#
loop_
_entity_poly.entity_id
_entity_poly.type
_entity_poly.pdbx_seq_one_letter_code
_entity_poly.pdbx_strand_id
1 'polypeptide(L)'
;MLEKITRFGKSRYFMFIVPLFALIVTLGCENQHYDERLQMRLQQLDSDLKDRWSTSGVVVLETTPNGPAGKAQLESGELISYVIAEYPVRSTGDFNSALKKGFDEDNNLILYLKDKPPLRIALRRRGDKVGLSVEGNGTVRVKQIQPGTPAANADIQVGDIVEKIVDERKIYSLDDYKDILGKLAKQQVTFRTSELIGVKIAAVTALGDLGDARAIESLVDIFRNNTELSLRKASISSLQRLVELSVLNELFQQFQDANVNLLPADNFQAQQLESAAILGLLTVDRTENTATLKAPFGTQFRHRSEALYQKINEGQLAELAQAYIQIKVEPDQEIRRACLAILGILKPVSAIEALVEVLENPTEIPGIRFQAGVALRQIGQPAVDALIMAFESQDTSTKDIAASALGGIGGIKARDRLIKALENTTEPAIQLTLVDAIAKIGDAPSMQALERQRQQYQNDDDSGIRIFLDEVFKSLTQKSM
;
A
#
# COMPACT_ATOMS: atom_id res chain seq x y z
N MET A 1 37.72 -76.07 21.45
CA MET A 1 38.32 -75.13 20.47
C MET A 1 38.22 -73.74 21.09
N LEU A 2 39.14 -73.19 21.90
CA LEU A 2 40.61 -73.10 21.77
C LEU A 2 40.98 -72.81 20.31
N GLU A 3 41.46 -71.65 19.88
CA GLU A 3 42.22 -70.51 20.42
C GLU A 3 41.99 -69.34 19.43
N LYS A 4 42.14 -68.02 19.71
CA LYS A 4 43.20 -67.33 20.46
C LYS A 4 42.75 -65.91 20.83
N ILE A 5 43.16 -65.52 22.02
CA ILE A 5 42.91 -64.26 22.75
C ILE A 5 44.14 -63.35 22.61
N THR A 6 43.95 -62.02 22.64
CA THR A 6 44.72 -61.14 23.53
C THR A 6 43.90 -59.90 23.93
N ARG A 7 44.05 -59.52 25.20
CA ARG A 7 43.25 -58.63 26.05
C ARG A 7 44.15 -57.48 26.54
N PHE A 8 43.59 -56.32 26.87
CA PHE A 8 43.86 -55.47 28.05
C PHE A 8 42.99 -54.21 27.92
N GLY A 9 42.29 -53.64 28.90
CA GLY A 9 42.10 -53.92 30.32
C GLY A 9 40.84 -53.18 30.82
N LYS A 10 40.26 -53.63 31.93
CA LYS A 10 39.05 -53.07 32.56
C LYS A 10 39.37 -51.79 33.34
N SER A 11 38.53 -50.76 33.18
CA SER A 11 37.88 -50.03 34.29
C SER A 11 37.05 -48.89 33.68
N ARG A 12 35.72 -48.93 33.83
CA ARG A 12 34.84 -47.78 33.61
C ARG A 12 33.92 -47.65 34.81
N TYR A 13 34.45 -47.07 35.87
CA TYR A 13 33.67 -46.18 36.72
C TYR A 13 33.83 -44.79 36.10
N PHE A 14 32.85 -44.34 35.33
CA PHE A 14 32.75 -42.93 34.98
C PHE A 14 31.59 -42.34 35.77
N MET A 15 32.01 -41.56 36.76
CA MET A 15 31.26 -40.62 37.57
C MET A 15 30.18 -39.91 36.74
N PHE A 16 28.95 -39.94 37.22
CA PHE A 16 27.87 -39.07 36.78
C PHE A 16 28.34 -37.62 36.99
N ILE A 17 28.82 -36.99 35.92
CA ILE A 17 28.88 -35.53 35.83
C ILE A 17 27.49 -35.12 35.39
N VAL A 18 26.75 -34.53 36.32
CA VAL A 18 25.59 -33.69 36.03
C VAL A 18 26.16 -32.37 35.51
N PRO A 19 26.01 -31.99 34.22
CA PRO A 19 25.99 -30.59 33.88
C PRO A 19 24.55 -30.13 34.05
N LEU A 20 24.40 -29.25 35.03
CA LEU A 20 23.34 -28.29 35.23
C LEU A 20 22.99 -27.57 33.91
N PHE A 21 22.18 -28.22 33.06
CA PHE A 21 21.51 -27.63 31.89
C PHE A 21 20.01 -27.88 32.00
N ALA A 22 19.48 -27.62 33.18
CA ALA A 22 18.06 -27.60 33.49
C ALA A 22 17.75 -26.33 34.28
N LEU A 23 18.10 -25.17 33.71
CA LEU A 23 17.51 -23.87 34.02
C LEU A 23 18.05 -22.86 32.99
N ILE A 24 17.16 -22.02 32.46
CA ILE A 24 17.39 -21.02 31.38
C ILE A 24 17.24 -21.61 29.97
N VAL A 25 16.00 -21.94 29.57
CA VAL A 25 15.15 -21.18 28.61
C VAL A 25 13.72 -21.72 28.76
N THR A 26 13.02 -21.29 29.81
CA THR A 26 11.55 -21.34 29.86
C THR A 26 11.10 -19.93 30.16
N LEU A 27 11.21 -19.06 29.16
CA LEU A 27 10.62 -17.72 29.08
C LEU A 27 10.92 -17.21 27.67
N GLY A 28 10.09 -17.60 26.71
CA GLY A 28 10.10 -17.08 25.33
C GLY A 28 10.11 -18.16 24.25
N CYS A 29 8.92 -18.64 23.85
CA CYS A 29 8.52 -19.08 22.49
C CYS A 29 7.27 -19.99 22.54
N GLU A 30 6.12 -19.48 23.00
CA GLU A 30 4.82 -20.19 22.85
C GLU A 30 4.02 -19.72 21.62
N ASN A 31 4.62 -18.94 20.72
CA ASN A 31 3.91 -18.39 19.56
C ASN A 31 3.94 -19.29 18.32
N GLN A 32 4.58 -20.46 18.34
CA GLN A 32 4.63 -21.37 17.19
C GLN A 32 4.22 -22.81 17.54
N HIS A 33 3.63 -23.51 16.59
CA HIS A 33 3.19 -24.91 16.75
C HIS A 33 3.39 -25.68 15.44
N TYR A 34 3.86 -26.92 15.53
CA TYR A 34 3.87 -27.84 14.40
C TYR A 34 2.71 -28.82 14.54
N ASP A 35 1.77 -28.79 13.60
CA ASP A 35 0.66 -29.75 13.54
C ASP A 35 1.14 -30.99 12.77
N GLU A 36 1.41 -32.08 13.50
CA GLU A 36 1.88 -33.34 12.92
C GLU A 36 0.84 -34.00 11.99
N ARG A 37 -0.45 -33.82 12.26
CA ARG A 37 -1.54 -34.42 11.48
C ARG A 37 -1.67 -33.74 10.13
N LEU A 38 -1.56 -32.41 10.10
CA LEU A 38 -1.66 -31.62 8.87
C LEU A 38 -0.31 -31.37 8.20
N GLN A 39 0.79 -31.68 8.92
CA GLN A 39 2.18 -31.54 8.48
C GLN A 39 2.51 -30.09 8.09
N MET A 40 2.19 -29.15 8.98
CA MET A 40 2.45 -27.72 8.80
C MET A 40 2.89 -27.04 10.10
N ARG A 41 3.71 -25.99 9.98
CA ARG A 41 4.08 -25.12 11.10
C ARG A 41 3.22 -23.86 11.07
N LEU A 42 2.76 -23.44 12.24
CA LEU A 42 1.87 -22.32 12.46
C LEU A 42 2.47 -21.33 13.44
N GLN A 43 2.04 -20.08 13.34
CA GLN A 43 2.40 -19.02 14.27
C GLN A 43 1.15 -18.25 14.72
N GLN A 44 1.07 -17.98 16.02
CA GLN A 44 0.10 -17.03 16.56
C GLN A 44 0.44 -15.62 16.10
N LEU A 45 -0.59 -14.84 15.71
CA LEU A 45 -0.42 -13.41 15.46
C LEU A 45 0.10 -12.71 16.72
N ASP A 46 1.11 -11.87 16.53
CA ASP A 46 1.67 -11.02 17.59
C ASP A 46 0.57 -10.09 18.15
N SER A 47 0.70 -9.68 19.42
CA SER A 47 -0.23 -8.75 20.06
C SER A 47 -0.37 -7.43 19.32
N ASP A 48 0.67 -7.01 18.59
CA ASP A 48 0.65 -5.79 17.78
C ASP A 48 -0.25 -5.90 16.53
N LEU A 49 -0.47 -7.13 16.05
CA LEU A 49 -1.36 -7.43 14.92
C LEU A 49 -2.73 -7.94 15.36
N LYS A 50 -2.82 -8.49 16.57
CA LYS A 50 -4.06 -8.97 17.18
C LYS A 50 -5.07 -7.82 17.26
N ASP A 51 -6.27 -8.05 16.75
CA ASP A 51 -7.39 -7.09 16.71
C ASP A 51 -7.17 -5.84 15.82
N ARG A 52 -5.99 -5.65 15.21
CA ARG A 52 -5.83 -4.70 14.11
C ARG A 52 -6.62 -5.21 12.90
N TRP A 53 -7.49 -4.35 12.36
CA TRP A 53 -8.40 -4.69 11.26
C TRP A 53 -9.35 -5.86 11.56
N SER A 54 -9.66 -6.13 12.83
CA SER A 54 -10.49 -7.28 13.26
C SER A 54 -9.92 -8.65 12.88
N THR A 55 -8.60 -8.71 12.64
CA THR A 55 -7.89 -9.90 12.20
C THR A 55 -7.62 -10.83 13.38
N SER A 56 -8.13 -12.08 13.31
CA SER A 56 -7.85 -13.12 14.30
C SER A 56 -7.61 -14.45 13.60
N GLY A 57 -6.66 -15.23 14.11
CA GLY A 57 -6.28 -16.50 13.50
C GLY A 57 -4.84 -16.90 13.80
N VAL A 58 -4.36 -17.89 13.05
CA VAL A 58 -2.98 -18.37 13.08
C VAL A 58 -2.39 -18.35 11.66
N VAL A 59 -1.14 -17.94 11.54
CA VAL A 59 -0.43 -17.81 10.27
C VAL A 59 0.26 -19.12 9.93
N VAL A 60 0.15 -19.56 8.67
CA VAL A 60 0.92 -20.69 8.14
C VAL A 60 2.35 -20.25 7.88
N LEU A 61 3.34 -20.90 8.50
CA LEU A 61 4.76 -20.61 8.27
C LEU A 61 5.39 -21.51 7.20
N GLU A 62 4.99 -22.77 7.18
CA GLU A 62 5.49 -23.75 6.21
C GLU A 62 4.52 -24.93 6.16
N THR A 63 4.42 -25.53 4.98
CA THR A 63 3.71 -26.79 4.77
C THR A 63 4.67 -27.83 4.22
N THR A 64 4.50 -29.08 4.62
CA THR A 64 5.30 -30.18 4.07
C THR A 64 4.80 -30.50 2.66
N PRO A 65 5.66 -30.48 1.62
CA PRO A 65 5.26 -30.82 0.26
C PRO A 65 4.59 -32.21 0.20
N ASN A 66 3.45 -32.30 -0.48
CA ASN A 66 2.60 -33.51 -0.55
C ASN A 66 2.00 -34.02 0.78
N GLY A 67 2.23 -33.32 1.89
CA GLY A 67 1.50 -33.52 3.15
C GLY A 67 0.04 -33.04 3.05
N PRO A 68 -0.82 -33.30 4.07
CA PRO A 68 -2.23 -32.94 4.01
C PRO A 68 -2.48 -31.46 3.76
N ALA A 69 -1.77 -30.56 4.47
CA ALA A 69 -1.85 -29.11 4.25
C ALA A 69 -1.33 -28.70 2.86
N GLY A 70 -0.20 -29.26 2.41
CA GLY A 70 0.37 -28.97 1.09
C GLY A 70 -0.51 -29.45 -0.07
N LYS A 71 -1.17 -30.61 0.06
CA LYS A 71 -2.17 -31.11 -0.90
C LYS A 71 -3.42 -30.24 -0.96
N ALA A 72 -3.77 -29.61 0.16
CA ALA A 72 -4.83 -28.62 0.24
C ALA A 72 -4.40 -27.22 -0.27
N GLN A 73 -3.15 -27.09 -0.74
CA GLN A 73 -2.59 -25.85 -1.30
C GLN A 73 -2.56 -24.69 -0.29
N LEU A 74 -2.40 -24.98 1.00
CA LEU A 74 -2.14 -23.94 1.99
C LEU A 74 -0.73 -23.37 1.78
N GLU A 75 -0.65 -22.05 1.69
CA GLU A 75 0.59 -21.32 1.42
C GLU A 75 1.15 -20.64 2.67
N SER A 76 2.48 -20.51 2.69
CA SER A 76 3.16 -19.74 3.73
C SER A 76 2.71 -18.28 3.70
N GLY A 77 2.30 -17.74 4.85
CA GLY A 77 1.82 -16.37 5.02
C GLY A 77 0.29 -16.25 5.03
N GLU A 78 -0.44 -17.31 4.70
CA GLU A 78 -1.90 -17.32 4.84
C GLU A 78 -2.32 -17.28 6.31
N LEU A 79 -3.35 -16.48 6.62
CA LEU A 79 -3.99 -16.47 7.92
C LEU A 79 -5.16 -17.44 7.93
N ILE A 80 -5.07 -18.51 8.71
CA ILE A 80 -6.20 -19.38 9.02
C ILE A 80 -7.06 -18.70 10.09
N SER A 81 -8.26 -18.26 9.70
CA SER A 81 -9.19 -17.54 10.58
C SER A 81 -10.38 -18.39 11.07
N TYR A 82 -10.73 -19.44 10.32
CA TYR A 82 -11.78 -20.40 10.71
C TYR A 82 -11.38 -21.83 10.37
N VAL A 83 -11.81 -22.77 11.23
CA VAL A 83 -11.91 -24.19 10.90
C VAL A 83 -13.35 -24.49 10.52
N ILE A 84 -13.54 -25.13 9.38
CA ILE A 84 -14.84 -25.48 8.84
C ILE A 84 -14.96 -27.00 8.84
N ALA A 85 -15.94 -27.53 9.57
CA ALA A 85 -16.29 -28.95 9.55
C ALA A 85 -17.59 -29.14 8.78
N GLU A 86 -17.57 -30.02 7.78
CA GLU A 86 -18.76 -30.39 7.02
C GLU A 86 -19.31 -31.73 7.50
N TYR A 87 -20.61 -31.76 7.77
CA TYR A 87 -21.35 -32.95 8.15
C TYR A 87 -22.38 -33.28 7.06
N PRO A 88 -22.07 -34.18 6.12
CA PRO A 88 -23.04 -34.67 5.14
C PRO A 88 -24.23 -35.32 5.85
N VAL A 89 -25.45 -34.97 5.42
CA VAL A 89 -26.68 -35.48 6.03
C VAL A 89 -27.31 -36.52 5.12
N ARG A 90 -27.08 -37.80 5.43
CA ARG A 90 -27.62 -38.93 4.66
C ARG A 90 -28.73 -39.67 5.40
N SER A 91 -28.83 -39.49 6.71
CA SER A 91 -29.89 -40.08 7.53
C SER A 91 -30.35 -39.09 8.61
N THR A 92 -31.51 -39.38 9.22
CA THR A 92 -31.96 -38.65 10.41
C THR A 92 -30.96 -38.71 11.56
N GLY A 93 -30.22 -39.82 11.68
CA GLY A 93 -29.14 -39.98 12.66
C GLY A 93 -28.00 -39.01 12.41
N ASP A 94 -27.57 -38.87 11.15
CA ASP A 94 -26.51 -37.92 10.76
C ASP A 94 -26.93 -36.49 11.05
N PHE A 95 -28.16 -36.12 10.70
CA PHE A 95 -28.72 -34.80 10.99
C PHE A 95 -28.69 -34.48 12.48
N ASN A 96 -29.22 -35.37 13.33
CA ASN A 96 -29.26 -35.16 14.77
C ASN A 96 -27.86 -35.12 15.39
N SER A 97 -26.94 -35.96 14.90
CA SER A 97 -25.54 -35.94 15.34
C SER A 97 -24.84 -34.64 14.96
N ALA A 98 -25.05 -34.15 13.74
CA ALA A 98 -24.48 -32.92 13.23
C ALA A 98 -25.01 -31.69 13.97
N LEU A 99 -26.32 -31.60 14.23
CA LEU A 99 -26.90 -30.53 15.04
C LEU A 99 -26.31 -30.50 16.44
N LYS A 100 -26.20 -31.67 17.09
CA LYS A 100 -25.61 -31.76 18.43
C LYS A 100 -24.17 -31.25 18.44
N LYS A 101 -23.34 -31.72 17.51
CA LYS A 101 -21.93 -31.32 17.41
C LYS A 101 -21.74 -29.84 17.07
N GLY A 102 -22.57 -29.30 16.17
CA GLY A 102 -22.51 -27.89 15.78
C GLY A 102 -22.84 -26.95 16.93
N PHE A 103 -23.89 -27.24 17.71
CA PHE A 103 -24.32 -26.41 18.84
C PHE A 103 -23.60 -26.66 20.17
N ASP A 104 -22.69 -27.64 20.22
CA ASP A 104 -21.98 -27.96 21.47
C ASP A 104 -20.93 -26.90 21.85
N GLU A 105 -20.45 -26.11 20.89
CA GLU A 105 -19.40 -25.11 21.08
C GLU A 105 -19.89 -23.71 20.75
N ASP A 106 -20.46 -23.54 19.56
CA ASP A 106 -20.96 -22.27 19.08
C ASP A 106 -22.47 -22.39 18.93
N ASN A 107 -23.25 -21.42 19.42
CA ASN A 107 -24.72 -21.48 19.31
C ASN A 107 -25.19 -21.20 17.87
N ASN A 108 -24.39 -21.53 16.85
CA ASN A 108 -24.70 -21.28 15.44
C ASN A 108 -24.18 -22.41 14.54
N LEU A 109 -24.82 -22.58 13.39
CA LEU A 109 -24.38 -23.46 12.29
C LEU A 109 -24.95 -22.96 10.96
N ILE A 110 -24.48 -23.54 9.86
CA ILE A 110 -24.99 -23.25 8.51
C ILE A 110 -25.64 -24.52 7.94
N LEU A 111 -26.89 -24.39 7.52
CA LEU A 111 -27.66 -25.45 6.87
C LEU A 111 -27.59 -25.27 5.35
N TYR A 112 -27.17 -26.33 4.65
CA TYR A 112 -27.23 -26.38 3.19
C TYR A 112 -28.44 -27.20 2.78
N LEU A 113 -29.40 -26.49 2.19
CA LEU A 113 -30.58 -27.09 1.57
C LEU A 113 -30.39 -27.12 0.06
N LYS A 114 -30.85 -28.20 -0.57
CA LYS A 114 -30.78 -28.32 -2.02
C LYS A 114 -31.52 -27.15 -2.69
N ASP A 115 -30.89 -26.57 -3.71
CA ASP A 115 -31.44 -25.47 -4.53
C ASP A 115 -31.74 -24.17 -3.74
N LYS A 116 -31.12 -23.98 -2.57
CA LYS A 116 -31.25 -22.78 -1.74
C LYS A 116 -29.89 -22.21 -1.33
N PRO A 117 -29.80 -20.90 -1.05
CA PRO A 117 -28.59 -20.33 -0.46
C PRO A 117 -28.34 -20.92 0.95
N PRO A 118 -27.09 -20.91 1.44
CA PRO A 118 -26.77 -21.40 2.78
C PRO A 118 -27.51 -20.61 3.87
N LEU A 119 -28.15 -21.30 4.81
CA LEU A 119 -28.97 -20.69 5.85
C LEU A 119 -28.27 -20.77 7.22
N ARG A 120 -27.95 -19.63 7.81
CA ARG A 120 -27.37 -19.58 9.16
C ARG A 120 -28.48 -19.76 10.20
N ILE A 121 -28.33 -20.78 11.05
CA ILE A 121 -29.22 -21.03 12.18
C ILE A 121 -28.46 -20.72 13.46
N ALA A 122 -28.99 -19.80 14.27
CA ALA A 122 -28.42 -19.43 15.56
C ALA A 122 -29.43 -19.65 16.68
N LEU A 123 -28.96 -20.24 17.78
CA LEU A 123 -29.67 -20.41 19.03
C LEU A 123 -29.36 -19.24 19.96
N ARG A 124 -30.32 -18.86 20.79
CA ARG A 124 -30.13 -17.76 21.75
C ARG A 124 -29.32 -18.21 22.96
N ARG A 125 -29.56 -19.43 23.43
CA ARG A 125 -28.85 -20.07 24.55
C ARG A 125 -28.55 -21.52 24.21
N ARG A 126 -27.47 -22.04 24.81
CA ARG A 126 -27.12 -23.45 24.68
C ARG A 126 -28.27 -24.32 25.21
N GLY A 127 -28.71 -25.29 24.40
CA GLY A 127 -29.83 -26.18 24.71
C GLY A 127 -31.20 -25.71 24.19
N ASP A 128 -31.30 -24.52 23.57
CA ASP A 128 -32.51 -24.13 22.86
C ASP A 128 -32.81 -25.09 21.69
N LYS A 129 -34.08 -25.27 21.37
CA LYS A 129 -34.49 -26.12 20.25
C LYS A 129 -34.37 -25.36 18.93
N VAL A 130 -33.70 -25.97 17.96
CA VAL A 130 -33.67 -25.50 16.57
C VAL A 130 -35.07 -25.45 15.96
N GLY A 131 -35.91 -26.43 16.32
CA GLY A 131 -37.27 -26.57 15.82
C GLY A 131 -37.39 -27.19 14.43
N LEU A 132 -36.36 -27.89 13.95
CA LEU A 132 -36.42 -28.74 12.76
C LEU A 132 -36.49 -30.21 13.14
N SER A 133 -37.44 -30.93 12.55
CA SER A 133 -37.38 -32.39 12.47
C SER A 133 -37.25 -32.80 11.01
N VAL A 134 -36.50 -33.87 10.79
CA VAL A 134 -36.25 -34.41 9.45
C VAL A 134 -36.63 -35.89 9.39
N GLU A 135 -36.86 -36.38 8.17
CA GLU A 135 -37.09 -37.78 7.91
C GLU A 135 -36.34 -38.25 6.65
N GLY A 136 -36.07 -39.55 6.58
CA GLY A 136 -35.42 -40.18 5.43
C GLY A 136 -34.09 -40.86 5.76
N ASN A 137 -33.72 -41.79 4.88
CA ASN A 137 -32.46 -42.51 4.86
C ASN A 137 -31.99 -42.57 3.40
N GLY A 138 -30.78 -42.08 3.13
CA GLY A 138 -30.31 -41.68 1.80
C GLY A 138 -30.58 -40.20 1.52
N THR A 139 -31.85 -39.81 1.35
CA THR A 139 -32.26 -38.40 1.17
C THR A 139 -33.07 -37.92 2.36
N VAL A 140 -32.55 -36.94 3.07
CA VAL A 140 -33.16 -36.39 4.29
C VAL A 140 -33.95 -35.14 3.95
N ARG A 141 -35.22 -35.12 4.36
CA ARG A 141 -36.14 -34.01 4.11
C ARG A 141 -36.65 -33.39 5.40
N VAL A 142 -36.91 -32.09 5.37
CA VAL A 142 -37.58 -31.39 6.46
C VAL A 142 -39.00 -31.92 6.60
N LYS A 143 -39.30 -32.53 7.76
CA LYS A 143 -40.59 -33.11 8.08
C LYS A 143 -41.53 -32.11 8.73
N GLN A 144 -41.01 -31.37 9.70
CA GLN A 144 -41.79 -30.41 10.47
C GLN A 144 -40.90 -29.27 10.97
N ILE A 145 -41.46 -28.07 10.95
CA ILE A 145 -40.87 -26.84 11.48
C ILE A 145 -41.73 -26.39 12.66
N GLN A 146 -41.12 -26.21 13.83
CA GLN A 146 -41.82 -25.81 15.04
C GLN A 146 -41.96 -24.27 15.08
N PRO A 147 -43.19 -23.71 15.19
CA PRO A 147 -43.38 -22.27 15.28
C PRO A 147 -42.63 -21.65 16.46
N GLY A 148 -42.16 -20.41 16.29
CA GLY A 148 -41.45 -19.66 17.33
C GLY A 148 -40.01 -20.13 17.61
N THR A 149 -39.46 -21.00 16.77
CA THR A 149 -38.06 -21.46 16.85
C THR A 149 -37.20 -20.79 15.78
N PRO A 150 -35.86 -20.81 15.90
CA PRO A 150 -34.98 -20.20 14.91
C PRO A 150 -35.21 -20.71 13.49
N ALA A 151 -35.57 -21.99 13.31
CA ALA A 151 -35.87 -22.54 12.00
C ALA A 151 -37.16 -22.03 11.36
N ALA A 152 -38.16 -21.64 12.15
CA ALA A 152 -39.39 -21.04 11.64
C ALA A 152 -39.19 -19.63 11.08
N ASN A 153 -38.08 -18.98 11.44
CA ASN A 153 -37.71 -17.65 10.98
C ASN A 153 -36.68 -17.69 9.84
N ALA A 154 -36.26 -18.88 9.42
CA ALA A 154 -35.39 -19.10 8.28
C ALA A 154 -36.22 -19.49 7.04
N ASP A 155 -35.69 -19.28 5.84
CA ASP A 155 -36.35 -19.67 4.59
C ASP A 155 -36.29 -21.20 4.36
N ILE A 156 -36.94 -21.93 5.26
CA ILE A 156 -37.01 -23.39 5.29
C ILE A 156 -38.47 -23.81 5.12
N GLN A 157 -38.71 -24.79 4.27
CA GLN A 157 -40.03 -25.33 3.99
C GLN A 157 -40.07 -26.83 4.25
N VAL A 158 -41.25 -27.33 4.61
CA VAL A 158 -41.47 -28.78 4.71
C VAL A 158 -41.26 -29.41 3.33
N GLY A 159 -40.47 -30.47 3.27
CA GLY A 159 -40.05 -31.13 2.04
C GLY A 159 -38.66 -30.73 1.53
N ASP A 160 -38.07 -29.64 2.01
CA ASP A 160 -36.71 -29.23 1.65
C ASP A 160 -35.70 -30.36 1.94
N ILE A 161 -34.77 -30.58 1.01
CA ILE A 161 -33.73 -31.61 1.16
C ILE A 161 -32.53 -31.02 1.88
N VAL A 162 -32.14 -31.63 3.00
CA VAL A 162 -30.94 -31.25 3.76
C VAL A 162 -29.74 -32.03 3.22
N GLU A 163 -28.77 -31.33 2.64
CA GLU A 163 -27.58 -31.96 2.05
C GLU A 163 -26.44 -32.09 3.05
N LYS A 164 -26.15 -31.00 3.76
CA LYS A 164 -25.11 -30.95 4.79
C LYS A 164 -25.38 -29.88 5.84
N ILE A 165 -24.75 -30.07 7.00
CA ILE A 165 -24.62 -29.05 8.03
C ILE A 165 -23.15 -28.67 8.10
N VAL A 166 -22.87 -27.38 8.17
CA VAL A 166 -21.53 -26.83 8.27
C VAL A 166 -21.38 -26.11 9.62
N ASP A 167 -20.31 -26.45 10.33
CA ASP A 167 -19.89 -25.86 11.59
C ASP A 167 -18.61 -25.05 11.33
N GLU A 168 -18.71 -23.73 11.44
CA GLU A 168 -17.60 -22.81 11.22
C GLU A 168 -17.14 -22.24 12.57
N ARG A 169 -15.93 -22.61 12.99
CA ARG A 169 -15.38 -22.20 14.28
C ARG A 169 -14.27 -21.19 14.07
N LYS A 170 -14.44 -20.00 14.64
CA LYS A 170 -13.46 -18.93 14.55
C LYS A 170 -12.22 -19.24 15.40
N ILE A 171 -11.05 -18.91 14.89
CA ILE A 171 -9.77 -19.03 15.60
C ILE A 171 -9.36 -17.64 16.09
N TYR A 172 -9.03 -17.53 17.38
CA TYR A 172 -8.46 -16.31 17.96
C TYR A 172 -7.00 -16.47 18.40
N SER A 173 -6.57 -17.70 18.66
CA SER A 173 -5.24 -18.03 19.14
C SER A 173 -4.78 -19.42 18.69
N LEU A 174 -3.51 -19.73 18.95
CA LEU A 174 -2.95 -21.05 18.69
C LEU A 174 -3.58 -22.13 19.58
N ASP A 175 -4.03 -21.77 20.77
CA ASP A 175 -4.71 -22.70 21.68
C ASP A 175 -6.14 -22.98 21.24
N ASP A 176 -6.87 -21.98 20.73
CA ASP A 176 -8.19 -22.21 20.12
C ASP A 176 -8.06 -23.14 18.91
N TYR A 177 -7.03 -22.92 18.07
CA TYR A 177 -6.75 -23.79 16.93
C TYR A 177 -6.55 -25.25 17.37
N LYS A 178 -5.69 -25.50 18.37
CA LYS A 178 -5.41 -26.85 18.89
C LYS A 178 -6.67 -27.49 19.48
N ASP A 179 -7.42 -26.75 20.29
CA ASP A 179 -8.65 -27.24 20.93
C ASP A 179 -9.71 -27.60 19.88
N ILE A 180 -9.96 -26.71 18.92
CA ILE A 180 -10.91 -26.94 17.83
C ILE A 180 -10.51 -28.18 17.01
N LEU A 181 -9.25 -28.29 16.58
CA LEU A 181 -8.80 -29.43 15.79
C LEU A 181 -8.75 -30.75 16.58
N GLY A 182 -8.46 -30.68 17.88
CA GLY A 182 -8.57 -31.83 18.77
C GLY A 182 -10.01 -32.37 18.84
N LYS A 183 -10.99 -31.48 18.99
CA LYS A 183 -12.42 -31.84 18.98
C LYS A 183 -12.89 -32.39 17.62
N LEU A 184 -12.31 -31.88 16.54
CA LEU A 184 -12.60 -32.28 15.16
C LEU A 184 -11.65 -33.37 14.61
N ALA A 185 -10.90 -34.07 15.46
CA ALA A 185 -9.84 -35.01 15.05
C ALA A 185 -10.30 -36.08 14.04
N LYS A 186 -11.57 -36.51 14.14
CA LYS A 186 -12.19 -37.56 13.30
C LYS A 186 -13.02 -37.02 12.13
N GLN A 187 -13.03 -35.71 11.90
CA GLN A 187 -13.79 -35.07 10.82
C GLN A 187 -12.86 -34.59 9.72
N GLN A 188 -13.38 -34.53 8.50
CA GLN A 188 -12.73 -33.77 7.43
C GLN A 188 -12.97 -32.28 7.71
N VAL A 189 -11.90 -31.50 7.70
CA VAL A 189 -11.94 -30.06 7.94
C VAL A 189 -11.36 -29.31 6.76
N THR A 190 -11.88 -28.12 6.52
CA THR A 190 -11.30 -27.11 5.62
C THR A 190 -11.02 -25.84 6.40
N PHE A 191 -10.22 -24.95 5.83
CA PHE A 191 -9.88 -23.68 6.47
C PHE A 191 -10.42 -22.51 5.65
N ARG A 192 -10.85 -21.46 6.35
CA ARG A 192 -10.98 -20.14 5.74
C ARG A 192 -9.64 -19.43 5.90
N THR A 193 -8.92 -19.26 4.80
CA THR A 193 -7.69 -18.47 4.77
C THR A 193 -7.95 -17.07 4.24
N SER A 194 -7.12 -16.13 4.67
CA SER A 194 -7.02 -14.80 4.06
C SER A 194 -5.55 -14.43 3.95
N GLU A 195 -5.14 -13.85 2.83
CA GLU A 195 -3.84 -13.22 2.76
C GLU A 195 -3.81 -11.95 3.62
N LEU A 196 -2.74 -11.78 4.39
CA LEU A 196 -2.49 -10.54 5.13
C LEU A 196 -1.91 -9.46 4.20
N ILE A 197 -2.71 -9.01 3.23
CA ILE A 197 -2.28 -7.99 2.26
C ILE A 197 -1.79 -6.71 2.95
N GLY A 198 -2.36 -6.37 4.12
CA GLY A 198 -1.92 -5.24 4.94
C GLY A 198 -0.48 -5.37 5.44
N VAL A 199 -0.02 -6.59 5.75
CA VAL A 199 1.37 -6.86 6.15
C VAL A 199 2.30 -6.72 4.95
N LYS A 200 1.90 -7.25 3.77
CA LYS A 200 2.66 -7.07 2.52
C LYS A 200 2.80 -5.58 2.17
N ILE A 201 1.72 -4.82 2.27
CA ILE A 201 1.72 -3.36 2.05
C ILE A 201 2.64 -2.67 3.07
N ALA A 202 2.54 -2.98 4.36
CA ALA A 202 3.39 -2.38 5.38
C ALA A 202 4.88 -2.66 5.15
N ALA A 203 5.22 -3.88 4.72
CA ALA A 203 6.59 -4.24 4.36
C ALA A 203 7.08 -3.45 3.13
N VAL A 204 6.25 -3.36 2.08
CA VAL A 204 6.55 -2.58 0.87
C VAL A 204 6.73 -1.09 1.19
N THR A 205 5.87 -0.51 2.03
CA THR A 205 6.00 0.88 2.49
C THR A 205 7.28 1.08 3.29
N ALA A 206 7.57 0.17 4.23
CA ALA A 206 8.81 0.22 5.02
C ALA A 206 10.07 0.15 4.15
N LEU A 207 10.06 -0.63 3.06
CA LEU A 207 11.16 -0.68 2.09
C LEU A 207 11.40 0.68 1.41
N GLY A 208 10.34 1.41 1.07
CA GLY A 208 10.43 2.77 0.52
C GLY A 208 10.93 3.77 1.55
N ASP A 209 10.37 3.71 2.76
CA ASP A 209 10.77 4.58 3.88
C ASP A 209 12.19 4.31 4.35
N LEU A 210 12.71 3.10 4.15
CA LEU A 210 14.10 2.80 4.47
C LEU A 210 15.07 3.59 3.59
N GLY A 211 14.72 4.01 2.37
CA GLY A 211 15.69 4.77 1.55
C GLY A 211 16.91 3.94 1.13
N ASP A 212 16.75 2.63 0.96
CA ASP A 212 17.84 1.71 0.62
C ASP A 212 17.75 1.24 -0.83
N ALA A 213 18.83 1.40 -1.59
CA ALA A 213 18.89 1.04 -3.01
C ALA A 213 18.54 -0.43 -3.27
N ARG A 214 18.80 -1.32 -2.30
CA ARG A 214 18.54 -2.77 -2.42
C ARG A 214 17.05 -3.10 -2.55
N ALA A 215 16.16 -2.21 -2.13
CA ALA A 215 14.73 -2.39 -2.25
C ALA A 215 14.21 -2.23 -3.69
N ILE A 216 14.95 -1.52 -4.55
CA ILE A 216 14.44 -1.05 -5.84
C ILE A 216 13.99 -2.22 -6.73
N GLU A 217 14.83 -3.23 -6.93
CA GLU A 217 14.48 -4.35 -7.83
C GLU A 217 13.25 -5.12 -7.34
N SER A 218 13.15 -5.35 -6.03
CA SER A 218 11.98 -6.03 -5.45
C SER A 218 10.71 -5.20 -5.57
N LEU A 219 10.79 -3.89 -5.38
CA LEU A 219 9.64 -2.99 -5.57
C LEU A 219 9.23 -2.92 -7.05
N VAL A 220 10.19 -2.87 -7.98
CA VAL A 220 9.92 -2.91 -9.42
C VAL A 220 9.23 -4.22 -9.81
N ASP A 221 9.71 -5.35 -9.30
CA ASP A 221 9.09 -6.66 -9.52
C ASP A 221 7.65 -6.71 -9.00
N ILE A 222 7.43 -6.29 -7.76
CA ILE A 222 6.08 -6.22 -7.16
C ILE A 222 5.15 -5.32 -8.00
N PHE A 223 5.65 -4.19 -8.48
CA PHE A 223 4.84 -3.26 -9.26
C PHE A 223 4.42 -3.85 -10.64
N ARG A 224 5.34 -4.55 -11.31
CA ARG A 224 5.13 -5.10 -12.66
C ARG A 224 4.35 -6.40 -12.66
N ASN A 225 4.66 -7.30 -11.73
CA ASN A 225 4.30 -8.71 -11.83
C ASN A 225 3.21 -9.13 -10.84
N ASN A 226 2.82 -8.27 -9.90
CA ASN A 226 1.77 -8.59 -8.94
C ASN A 226 0.38 -8.24 -9.48
N THR A 227 -0.61 -9.09 -9.23
CA THR A 227 -2.01 -8.85 -9.63
C THR A 227 -2.78 -7.97 -8.66
N GLU A 228 -2.34 -7.87 -7.41
CA GLU A 228 -3.01 -7.09 -6.36
C GLU A 228 -2.75 -5.59 -6.54
N LEU A 229 -3.79 -4.87 -6.96
CA LEU A 229 -3.73 -3.42 -7.18
C LEU A 229 -3.20 -2.66 -5.96
N SER A 230 -3.65 -3.01 -4.76
CA SER A 230 -3.21 -2.37 -3.52
C SER A 230 -1.71 -2.50 -3.28
N LEU A 231 -1.13 -3.66 -3.65
CA LEU A 231 0.30 -3.91 -3.48
C LEU A 231 1.12 -3.21 -4.57
N ARG A 232 0.62 -3.17 -5.81
CA ARG A 232 1.21 -2.38 -6.90
C ARG A 232 1.26 -0.89 -6.54
N LYS A 233 0.16 -0.34 -6.01
CA LYS A 233 0.05 1.06 -5.55
C LYS A 233 1.03 1.37 -4.42
N ALA A 234 1.11 0.49 -3.42
CA ALA A 234 2.09 0.61 -2.35
C ALA A 234 3.52 0.60 -2.92
N SER A 235 3.80 -0.28 -3.88
CA SER A 235 5.13 -0.42 -4.46
C SER A 235 5.56 0.81 -5.25
N ILE A 236 4.72 1.34 -6.14
CA ILE A 236 5.06 2.55 -6.90
C ILE A 236 5.18 3.79 -6.00
N SER A 237 4.38 3.87 -4.93
CA SER A 237 4.51 4.92 -3.92
C SER A 237 5.84 4.82 -3.16
N SER A 238 6.28 3.61 -2.82
CA SER A 238 7.59 3.37 -2.23
C SER A 238 8.74 3.70 -3.20
N LEU A 239 8.61 3.39 -4.49
CA LEU A 239 9.58 3.81 -5.50
C LEU A 239 9.66 5.33 -5.63
N GLN A 240 8.50 6.02 -5.64
CA GLN A 240 8.46 7.49 -5.61
C GLN A 240 9.19 8.03 -4.37
N ARG A 241 8.94 7.45 -3.19
CA ARG A 241 9.62 7.80 -1.93
C ARG A 241 11.14 7.68 -2.04
N LEU A 242 11.64 6.59 -2.66
CA LEU A 242 13.07 6.39 -2.90
C LEU A 242 13.65 7.45 -3.85
N VAL A 243 12.91 7.83 -4.89
CA VAL A 243 13.29 8.91 -5.80
C VAL A 243 13.36 10.26 -5.06
N GLU A 244 12.38 10.58 -4.21
CA GLU A 244 12.38 11.79 -3.35
C GLU A 244 13.55 11.82 -2.36
N LEU A 245 13.94 10.67 -1.81
CA LEU A 245 15.08 10.58 -0.91
C LEU A 245 16.41 10.75 -1.67
N SER A 246 16.49 10.27 -2.91
CA SER A 246 17.71 10.33 -3.72
C SER A 246 18.18 11.75 -4.02
N VAL A 247 17.27 12.71 -4.21
CA VAL A 247 17.63 14.11 -4.50
C VAL A 247 18.25 14.84 -3.31
N LEU A 248 18.19 14.24 -2.11
CA LEU A 248 18.84 14.77 -0.90
C LEU A 248 20.30 14.31 -0.78
N ASN A 249 20.83 13.56 -1.74
CA ASN A 249 22.19 13.01 -1.64
C ASN A 249 23.24 14.07 -1.36
N GLU A 250 23.25 15.20 -2.07
CA GLU A 250 24.22 16.27 -1.85
C GLU A 250 24.19 16.80 -0.41
N LEU A 251 23.00 16.98 0.16
CA LEU A 251 22.83 17.39 1.56
C LEU A 251 23.42 16.34 2.51
N PHE A 252 23.14 15.06 2.29
CA PHE A 252 23.61 13.98 3.17
C PHE A 252 25.09 13.65 3.01
N GLN A 253 25.68 13.86 1.84
CA GLN A 253 27.13 13.73 1.63
C GLN A 253 27.92 14.74 2.47
N GLN A 254 27.42 15.97 2.67
CA GLN A 254 28.08 16.92 3.55
C GLN A 254 28.18 16.43 5.01
N PHE A 255 27.12 15.80 5.54
CA PHE A 255 27.16 15.19 6.87
C PHE A 255 28.08 13.97 6.93
N GLN A 256 28.11 13.19 5.85
CA GLN A 256 28.95 12.00 5.70
C GLN A 256 30.44 12.38 5.67
N ASP A 257 30.83 13.35 4.84
CA ASP A 257 32.20 13.81 4.65
C ASP A 257 32.77 14.47 5.91
N ALA A 258 31.95 15.28 6.58
CA ALA A 258 32.31 15.88 7.86
C ALA A 258 32.27 14.87 9.03
N ASN A 259 31.66 13.69 8.82
CA ASN A 259 31.41 12.66 9.83
C ASN A 259 30.73 13.22 11.10
N VAL A 260 29.75 14.09 10.92
CA VAL A 260 28.96 14.71 12.00
C VAL A 260 27.47 14.50 11.78
N ASN A 261 26.68 14.75 12.83
CA ASN A 261 25.22 14.73 12.77
C ASN A 261 24.62 16.15 12.84
N LEU A 262 25.44 17.19 12.94
CA LEU A 262 25.03 18.58 13.07
C LEU A 262 25.91 19.43 12.18
N LEU A 263 25.29 20.26 11.34
CA LEU A 263 25.95 21.25 10.48
C LEU A 263 25.15 22.57 10.52
N PRO A 264 25.79 23.72 10.21
CA PRO A 264 25.05 24.98 10.05
C PRO A 264 23.98 24.87 8.96
N ALA A 265 22.78 25.44 9.19
CA ALA A 265 21.68 25.32 8.21
C ALA A 265 21.98 26.09 6.91
N ASP A 266 22.71 27.21 6.99
CA ASP A 266 23.11 27.99 5.81
C ASP A 266 24.05 27.25 4.85
N ASN A 267 24.58 26.08 5.23
CA ASN A 267 25.39 25.24 4.32
C ASN A 267 24.55 24.61 3.19
N PHE A 268 23.23 24.59 3.30
CA PHE A 268 22.37 23.79 2.44
C PHE A 268 21.40 24.65 1.64
N GLN A 269 20.96 24.11 0.50
CA GLN A 269 19.87 24.71 -0.26
C GLN A 269 18.57 24.64 0.57
N ALA A 270 17.87 25.77 0.72
CA ALA A 270 16.66 25.88 1.55
C ALA A 270 15.61 24.82 1.19
N GLN A 271 15.43 24.53 -0.10
CA GLN A 271 14.49 23.52 -0.58
C GLN A 271 14.87 22.09 -0.14
N GLN A 272 16.15 21.73 -0.20
CA GLN A 272 16.63 20.42 0.25
C GLN A 272 16.49 20.28 1.77
N LEU A 273 16.76 21.34 2.53
CA LEU A 273 16.57 21.35 3.99
C LEU A 273 15.10 21.17 4.37
N GLU A 274 14.22 21.95 3.75
CA GLU A 274 12.79 21.87 4.02
C GLU A 274 12.26 20.47 3.69
N SER A 275 12.66 19.92 2.53
CA SER A 275 12.31 18.56 2.13
C SER A 275 12.80 17.53 3.15
N ALA A 276 14.08 17.58 3.53
CA ALA A 276 14.65 16.66 4.52
C ALA A 276 13.97 16.76 5.90
N ALA A 277 13.55 17.97 6.31
CA ALA A 277 12.82 18.20 7.55
C ALA A 277 11.39 17.64 7.50
N ILE A 278 10.65 17.88 6.41
CA ILE A 278 9.31 17.33 6.17
C ILE A 278 9.35 15.81 6.21
N LEU A 279 10.40 15.23 5.63
CA LEU A 279 10.63 13.79 5.59
C LEU A 279 11.15 13.22 6.91
N GLY A 280 11.29 14.05 7.95
CA GLY A 280 11.69 13.63 9.28
C GLY A 280 13.14 13.15 9.37
N LEU A 281 13.99 13.49 8.40
CA LEU A 281 15.39 13.08 8.38
C LEU A 281 16.28 13.96 9.26
N LEU A 282 15.87 15.22 9.46
CA LEU A 282 16.59 16.19 10.27
C LEU A 282 15.63 17.18 10.96
N THR A 283 16.15 17.92 11.93
CA THR A 283 15.53 19.13 12.49
C THR A 283 16.33 20.36 12.07
N VAL A 284 15.63 21.45 11.77
CA VAL A 284 16.24 22.76 11.52
C VAL A 284 15.92 23.68 12.70
N ASP A 285 16.95 24.14 13.40
CA ASP A 285 16.84 25.21 14.39
C ASP A 285 17.20 26.54 13.73
N ARG A 286 16.19 27.42 13.60
CA ARG A 286 16.37 28.75 12.99
C ARG A 286 17.03 29.74 13.95
N THR A 287 16.96 29.50 15.25
CA THR A 287 17.55 30.39 16.26
C THR A 287 19.05 30.14 16.39
N GLU A 288 19.46 28.88 16.38
CA GLU A 288 20.86 28.48 16.44
C GLU A 288 21.51 28.33 15.05
N ASN A 289 20.70 28.43 13.98
CA ASN A 289 21.12 28.21 12.60
C ASN A 289 21.76 26.82 12.39
N THR A 290 21.11 25.77 12.89
CA THR A 290 21.64 24.39 12.81
C THR A 290 20.67 23.45 12.12
N ALA A 291 21.23 22.46 11.43
CA ALA A 291 20.53 21.30 10.91
C ALA A 291 21.09 20.05 11.58
N THR A 292 20.24 19.29 12.27
CA THR A 292 20.64 18.10 13.04
C THR A 292 19.93 16.85 12.52
N LEU A 293 20.69 15.81 12.16
CA LEU A 293 20.15 14.53 11.70
C LEU A 293 19.34 13.85 12.81
N LYS A 294 18.13 13.39 12.48
CA LYS A 294 17.26 12.66 13.42
C LYS A 294 17.67 11.19 13.50
N ALA A 295 17.92 10.69 14.70
CA ALA A 295 18.20 9.28 14.93
C ALA A 295 16.90 8.43 15.01
N PRO A 296 16.95 7.14 14.64
CA PRO A 296 18.09 6.48 13.98
C PRO A 296 18.14 6.76 12.47
N PHE A 297 17.04 7.27 11.88
CA PHE A 297 16.86 7.18 10.45
C PHE A 297 17.75 8.12 9.63
N GLY A 298 17.78 9.42 9.94
CA GLY A 298 18.64 10.39 9.26
C GLY A 298 20.12 10.10 9.45
N THR A 299 20.53 9.66 10.64
CA THR A 299 21.92 9.29 10.93
C THR A 299 22.36 8.03 10.19
N GLN A 300 21.47 7.07 9.95
CA GLN A 300 21.75 5.91 9.10
C GLN A 300 21.67 6.25 7.61
N PHE A 301 20.73 7.10 7.20
CA PHE A 301 20.50 7.45 5.80
C PHE A 301 21.72 8.12 5.16
N ARG A 302 22.49 8.93 5.91
CA ARG A 302 23.74 9.54 5.42
C ARG A 302 24.73 8.52 4.82
N HIS A 303 24.75 7.30 5.35
CA HIS A 303 25.67 6.25 4.91
C HIS A 303 25.23 5.52 3.64
N ARG A 304 23.97 5.68 3.21
CA ARG A 304 23.40 4.99 2.04
C ARG A 304 22.84 5.94 0.97
N SER A 305 22.84 7.25 1.22
CA SER A 305 22.30 8.25 0.28
C SER A 305 22.96 8.16 -1.08
N GLU A 306 24.28 7.93 -1.11
CA GLU A 306 25.05 7.83 -2.34
C GLU A 306 24.65 6.62 -3.16
N ALA A 307 24.59 5.44 -2.53
CA ALA A 307 24.19 4.20 -3.21
C ALA A 307 22.76 4.30 -3.77
N LEU A 308 21.85 4.94 -3.02
CA LEU A 308 20.49 5.22 -3.50
C LEU A 308 20.52 6.15 -4.72
N TYR A 309 21.24 7.28 -4.63
CA TYR A 309 21.36 8.23 -5.73
C TYR A 309 21.91 7.60 -7.01
N GLN A 310 22.99 6.81 -6.90
CA GLN A 310 23.57 6.12 -8.05
C GLN A 310 22.55 5.16 -8.68
N LYS A 311 21.89 4.33 -7.87
CA LYS A 311 20.93 3.34 -8.37
C LYS A 311 19.72 3.98 -9.06
N ILE A 312 19.22 5.09 -8.52
CA ILE A 312 18.10 5.83 -9.11
C ILE A 312 18.49 6.44 -10.46
N ASN A 313 19.73 6.92 -10.61
CA ASN A 313 20.23 7.54 -11.84
C ASN A 313 20.68 6.55 -12.93
N GLU A 314 20.52 5.24 -12.72
CA GLU A 314 20.69 4.24 -13.79
C GLU A 314 19.61 4.33 -14.88
N GLY A 315 18.54 5.11 -14.66
CA GLY A 315 17.50 5.40 -15.66
C GLY A 315 16.32 4.42 -15.68
N GLN A 316 16.47 3.23 -15.08
CA GLN A 316 15.43 2.19 -15.05
C GLN A 316 14.08 2.69 -14.50
N LEU A 317 14.08 3.55 -13.48
CA LEU A 317 12.84 4.08 -12.90
C LEU A 317 12.18 5.15 -13.76
N ALA A 318 12.95 5.93 -14.53
CA ALA A 318 12.40 6.85 -15.50
C ALA A 318 11.67 6.09 -16.62
N GLU A 319 12.32 5.06 -17.17
CA GLU A 319 11.71 4.19 -18.18
C GLU A 319 10.46 3.48 -17.65
N LEU A 320 10.54 2.95 -16.42
CA LEU A 320 9.40 2.34 -15.75
C LEU A 320 8.26 3.34 -15.61
N ALA A 321 8.50 4.53 -15.07
CA ALA A 321 7.45 5.52 -14.86
C ALA A 321 6.83 5.96 -16.20
N GLN A 322 7.65 6.24 -17.21
CA GLN A 322 7.18 6.63 -18.55
C GLN A 322 6.28 5.57 -19.20
N ALA A 323 6.51 4.28 -18.95
CA ALA A 323 5.67 3.22 -19.50
C ALA A 323 4.24 3.20 -18.94
N TYR A 324 3.99 3.77 -17.75
CA TYR A 324 2.71 3.66 -17.02
C TYR A 324 1.95 4.98 -16.85
N ILE A 325 2.38 6.10 -17.45
CA ILE A 325 1.66 7.38 -17.33
C ILE A 325 0.42 7.49 -18.22
N GLN A 326 0.23 6.57 -19.18
CA GLN A 326 -0.89 6.63 -20.13
C GLN A 326 -2.10 5.84 -19.61
N ILE A 327 -3.29 6.45 -19.62
CA ILE A 327 -4.55 5.82 -19.19
C ILE A 327 -4.87 4.51 -19.94
N LYS A 328 -4.42 4.40 -21.19
CA LYS A 328 -4.57 3.19 -22.03
C LYS A 328 -3.73 2.01 -21.54
N VAL A 329 -2.68 2.26 -20.75
CA VAL A 329 -1.77 1.25 -20.19
C VAL A 329 -2.11 0.99 -18.72
N GLU A 330 -2.32 2.05 -17.94
CA GLU A 330 -2.58 1.97 -16.51
C GLU A 330 -3.88 2.69 -16.16
N PRO A 331 -4.97 1.97 -15.85
CA PRO A 331 -6.26 2.58 -15.51
C PRO A 331 -6.29 3.23 -14.12
N ASP A 332 -5.46 2.81 -13.15
CA ASP A 332 -5.46 3.41 -11.80
C ASP A 332 -4.75 4.76 -11.78
N GLN A 333 -5.50 5.82 -11.44
CA GLN A 333 -5.00 7.19 -11.43
C GLN A 333 -3.86 7.42 -10.42
N GLU A 334 -3.82 6.69 -9.30
CA GLU A 334 -2.81 6.91 -8.26
C GLU A 334 -1.46 6.36 -8.72
N ILE A 335 -1.46 5.26 -9.46
CA ILE A 335 -0.25 4.76 -10.12
C ILE A 335 0.25 5.78 -11.15
N ARG A 336 -0.64 6.28 -12.04
CA ARG A 336 -0.25 7.31 -13.02
C ARG A 336 0.31 8.56 -12.35
N ARG A 337 -0.33 9.03 -11.26
CA ARG A 337 0.13 10.17 -10.46
C ARG A 337 1.52 9.95 -9.88
N ALA A 338 1.80 8.78 -9.31
CA ALA A 338 3.11 8.44 -8.78
C ALA A 338 4.18 8.38 -9.88
N CYS A 339 3.85 7.80 -11.04
CA CYS A 339 4.74 7.79 -12.21
C CYS A 339 5.05 9.21 -12.71
N LEU A 340 4.04 10.09 -12.81
CA LEU A 340 4.25 11.50 -13.18
C LEU A 340 5.15 12.23 -12.18
N ALA A 341 4.98 11.98 -10.88
CA ALA A 341 5.83 12.54 -9.84
C ALA A 341 7.29 12.06 -9.96
N ILE A 342 7.50 10.76 -10.22
CA ILE A 342 8.83 10.19 -10.48
C ILE A 342 9.49 10.88 -11.68
N LEU A 343 8.78 11.01 -12.80
CA LEU A 343 9.32 11.70 -13.99
C LEU A 343 9.61 13.17 -13.71
N GLY A 344 8.77 13.85 -12.94
CA GLY A 344 8.99 15.23 -12.53
C GLY A 344 10.24 15.42 -11.66
N ILE A 345 10.56 14.47 -10.78
CA ILE A 345 11.76 14.53 -9.94
C ILE A 345 13.02 14.16 -10.74
N LEU A 346 12.95 13.08 -11.54
CA LEU A 346 14.09 12.59 -12.33
C LEU A 346 14.39 13.46 -13.55
N LYS A 347 13.38 14.21 -14.04
CA LYS A 347 13.47 15.16 -15.14
C LYS A 347 14.05 14.60 -16.46
N PRO A 348 13.67 13.39 -16.91
CA PRO A 348 14.19 12.84 -18.15
C PRO A 348 13.63 13.61 -19.35
N VAL A 349 14.50 14.21 -20.17
CA VAL A 349 14.11 14.93 -21.40
C VAL A 349 13.36 14.01 -22.38
N SER A 350 13.66 12.70 -22.37
CA SER A 350 12.98 11.69 -23.19
C SER A 350 11.50 11.49 -22.86
N ALA A 351 11.02 11.97 -21.71
CA ALA A 351 9.61 11.82 -21.32
C ALA A 351 8.72 12.99 -21.76
N ILE A 352 9.28 14.08 -22.33
CA ILE A 352 8.53 15.29 -22.66
C ILE A 352 7.33 14.99 -23.57
N GLU A 353 7.53 14.25 -24.65
CA GLU A 353 6.45 13.91 -25.60
C GLU A 353 5.33 13.11 -24.91
N ALA A 354 5.70 12.11 -24.10
CA ALA A 354 4.74 11.28 -23.39
C ALA A 354 3.97 12.08 -22.32
N LEU A 355 4.62 13.02 -21.64
CA LEU A 355 3.99 13.93 -20.67
C LEU A 355 3.02 14.90 -21.37
N VAL A 356 3.36 15.40 -22.56
CA VAL A 356 2.45 16.24 -23.36
C VAL A 356 1.23 15.45 -23.82
N GLU A 357 1.39 14.17 -24.24
CA GLU A 357 0.25 13.31 -24.57
C GLU A 357 -0.72 13.17 -23.37
N VAL A 358 -0.21 13.03 -22.14
CA VAL A 358 -1.07 12.99 -20.93
C VAL A 358 -1.76 14.33 -20.69
N LEU A 359 -1.03 15.43 -20.79
CA LEU A 359 -1.54 16.79 -20.58
C LEU A 359 -2.68 17.12 -21.56
N GLU A 360 -2.53 16.72 -22.82
CA GLU A 360 -3.48 17.02 -23.91
C GLU A 360 -4.65 16.04 -24.00
N ASN A 361 -4.60 14.91 -23.29
CA ASN A 361 -5.65 13.89 -23.38
C ASN A 361 -6.97 14.35 -22.74
N PRO A 362 -8.04 14.58 -23.51
CA PRO A 362 -9.32 15.06 -22.97
C PRO A 362 -10.08 13.99 -22.16
N THR A 363 -9.71 12.71 -22.30
CA THR A 363 -10.30 11.61 -21.53
C THR A 363 -9.61 11.38 -20.19
N GLU A 364 -8.46 12.04 -19.97
CA GLU A 364 -7.72 11.95 -18.72
C GLU A 364 -8.32 12.86 -17.65
N ILE A 365 -8.16 12.45 -16.40
CA ILE A 365 -8.68 13.17 -15.23
C ILE A 365 -7.93 14.50 -15.08
N PRO A 366 -8.62 15.64 -14.82
CA PRO A 366 -7.99 16.96 -14.74
C PRO A 366 -6.78 17.03 -13.80
N GLY A 367 -6.83 16.33 -12.67
CA GLY A 367 -5.72 16.24 -11.72
C GLY A 367 -4.47 15.59 -12.30
N ILE A 368 -4.61 14.54 -13.12
CA ILE A 368 -3.49 13.85 -13.77
C ILE A 368 -2.89 14.71 -14.88
N ARG A 369 -3.74 15.37 -15.68
CA ARG A 369 -3.30 16.34 -16.70
C ARG A 369 -2.50 17.47 -16.10
N PHE A 370 -2.98 18.04 -14.98
CA PHE A 370 -2.25 19.07 -14.25
C PHE A 370 -0.90 18.57 -13.72
N GLN A 371 -0.85 17.35 -13.18
CA GLN A 371 0.41 16.75 -12.73
C GLN A 371 1.41 16.53 -13.87
N ALA A 372 0.95 16.20 -15.08
CA ALA A 372 1.83 16.16 -16.25
C ALA A 372 2.43 17.54 -16.58
N GLY A 373 1.63 18.60 -16.47
CA GLY A 373 2.12 19.99 -16.56
C GLY A 373 3.14 20.34 -15.47
N VAL A 374 2.93 19.87 -14.23
CA VAL A 374 3.89 20.04 -13.13
C VAL A 374 5.20 19.31 -13.43
N ALA A 375 5.15 18.07 -13.95
CA ALA A 375 6.35 17.32 -14.34
C ALA A 375 7.11 18.01 -15.47
N LEU A 376 6.42 18.50 -16.51
CA LEU A 376 7.01 19.29 -17.60
C LEU A 376 7.67 20.57 -17.07
N ARG A 377 7.02 21.26 -16.12
CA ARG A 377 7.60 22.42 -15.43
C ARG A 377 8.88 22.06 -14.69
N GLN A 378 8.91 20.92 -14.01
CA GLN A 378 10.08 20.46 -13.27
C GLN A 378 11.25 20.07 -14.20
N ILE A 379 10.96 19.53 -15.39
CA ILE A 379 11.97 19.30 -16.46
C ILE A 379 12.60 20.63 -16.88
N GLY A 380 11.82 21.70 -16.99
CA GLY A 380 12.32 23.05 -17.19
C GLY A 380 12.47 23.43 -18.67
N GLN A 381 13.55 24.15 -19.01
CA GLN A 381 13.76 24.73 -20.35
C GLN A 381 13.58 23.75 -21.53
N PRO A 382 14.00 22.48 -21.46
CA PRO A 382 13.76 21.52 -22.55
C PRO A 382 12.28 21.33 -22.92
N ALA A 383 11.35 21.54 -21.99
CA ALA A 383 9.92 21.35 -22.20
C ALA A 383 9.21 22.57 -22.82
N VAL A 384 9.87 23.73 -22.92
CA VAL A 384 9.24 25.00 -23.33
C VAL A 384 8.60 24.91 -24.70
N ASP A 385 9.28 24.31 -25.68
CA ASP A 385 8.78 24.24 -27.06
C ASP A 385 7.53 23.37 -27.16
N ALA A 386 7.53 22.24 -26.47
CA ALA A 386 6.39 21.33 -26.42
C ALA A 386 5.19 21.98 -25.70
N LEU A 387 5.45 22.69 -24.60
CA LEU A 387 4.41 23.44 -23.88
C LEU A 387 3.86 24.62 -24.70
N ILE A 388 4.67 25.30 -25.51
CA ILE A 388 4.20 26.35 -26.42
C ILE A 388 3.24 25.74 -27.46
N MET A 389 3.55 24.56 -28.00
CA MET A 389 2.65 23.87 -28.93
C MET A 389 1.32 23.49 -28.24
N ALA A 390 1.40 22.91 -27.04
CA ALA A 390 0.20 22.58 -26.26
C ALA A 390 -0.64 23.83 -25.93
N PHE A 391 0.02 24.96 -25.69
CA PHE A 391 -0.64 26.24 -25.45
C PHE A 391 -1.44 26.79 -26.66
N GLU A 392 -1.22 26.27 -27.87
CA GLU A 392 -2.05 26.58 -29.05
C GLU A 392 -3.33 25.72 -29.15
N SER A 393 -3.51 24.74 -28.25
CA SER A 393 -4.64 23.81 -28.27
C SER A 393 -6.00 24.51 -28.19
N GLN A 394 -7.03 23.95 -28.80
CA GLN A 394 -8.40 24.47 -28.65
C GLN A 394 -9.03 24.07 -27.31
N ASP A 395 -8.46 23.09 -26.60
CA ASP A 395 -8.91 22.74 -25.26
C ASP A 395 -8.43 23.76 -24.22
N THR A 396 -9.37 24.46 -23.58
CA THR A 396 -9.08 25.49 -22.57
C THR A 396 -8.27 24.93 -21.41
N SER A 397 -8.55 23.70 -20.98
CA SER A 397 -7.78 23.08 -19.89
C SER A 397 -6.33 22.78 -20.29
N THR A 398 -6.07 22.32 -21.50
CA THR A 398 -4.71 22.15 -22.05
C THR A 398 -3.98 23.49 -22.06
N LYS A 399 -4.63 24.54 -22.58
CA LYS A 399 -4.08 25.90 -22.60
C LYS A 399 -3.70 26.38 -21.21
N ASP A 400 -4.60 26.21 -20.24
CA ASP A 400 -4.38 26.69 -18.87
C ASP A 400 -3.20 25.99 -18.20
N ILE A 401 -3.12 24.67 -18.33
CA ILE A 401 -2.02 23.88 -17.77
C ILE A 401 -0.70 24.28 -18.45
N ALA A 402 -0.68 24.41 -19.78
CA ALA A 402 0.50 24.78 -20.53
C ALA A 402 1.00 26.20 -20.17
N ALA A 403 0.10 27.17 -20.06
CA ALA A 403 0.44 28.54 -19.64
C ALA A 403 1.02 28.57 -18.22
N SER A 404 0.39 27.86 -17.28
CA SER A 404 0.88 27.75 -15.90
C SER A 404 2.27 27.10 -15.82
N ALA A 405 2.51 26.05 -16.61
CA ALA A 405 3.81 25.40 -16.70
C ALA A 405 4.87 26.34 -17.31
N LEU A 406 4.56 27.04 -18.41
CA LEU A 406 5.44 28.02 -19.04
C LEU A 406 5.81 29.17 -18.08
N GLY A 407 4.84 29.71 -17.34
CA GLY A 407 5.08 30.75 -16.35
C GLY A 407 5.99 30.27 -15.21
N GLY A 408 5.84 29.01 -14.81
CA GLY A 408 6.70 28.38 -13.80
C GLY A 408 8.11 28.02 -14.28
N ILE A 409 8.30 27.76 -15.58
CA ILE A 409 9.62 27.53 -16.19
C ILE A 409 10.35 28.84 -16.44
N GLY A 410 9.63 29.85 -16.94
CA GLY A 410 10.16 31.14 -17.35
C GLY A 410 11.16 31.07 -18.51
N GLY A 411 12.01 32.09 -18.61
CA GLY A 411 12.93 32.28 -19.72
C GLY A 411 12.31 33.07 -20.88
N ILE A 412 13.18 33.59 -21.75
CA ILE A 412 12.84 34.55 -22.82
C ILE A 412 11.72 34.01 -23.71
N LYS A 413 11.82 32.76 -24.15
CA LYS A 413 10.88 32.16 -25.10
C LYS A 413 9.48 31.97 -24.50
N ALA A 414 9.40 31.46 -23.27
CA ALA A 414 8.13 31.31 -22.55
C ALA A 414 7.47 32.67 -22.30
N ARG A 415 8.25 33.63 -21.79
CA ARG A 415 7.80 35.00 -21.54
C ARG A 415 7.21 35.65 -22.79
N ASP A 416 7.97 35.70 -23.87
CA ASP A 416 7.57 36.40 -25.09
C ASP A 416 6.30 35.76 -25.69
N ARG A 417 6.17 34.42 -25.60
CA ARG A 417 4.96 33.73 -26.03
C ARG A 417 3.75 34.10 -25.15
N LEU A 418 3.90 34.13 -23.83
CA LEU A 418 2.81 34.47 -22.90
C LEU A 418 2.35 35.93 -23.06
N ILE A 419 3.30 36.88 -23.14
CA ILE A 419 3.00 38.30 -23.36
C ILE A 419 2.24 38.48 -24.68
N LYS A 420 2.73 37.88 -25.77
CA LYS A 420 2.05 37.94 -27.07
C LYS A 420 0.64 37.34 -27.00
N ALA A 421 0.41 36.29 -26.22
CA ALA A 421 -0.94 35.75 -26.04
C ALA A 421 -1.84 36.73 -25.29
N LEU A 422 -1.35 37.37 -24.23
CA LEU A 422 -2.11 38.32 -23.43
C LEU A 422 -2.57 39.52 -24.28
N GLU A 423 -1.71 40.02 -25.16
CA GLU A 423 -2.01 41.14 -26.06
C GLU A 423 -3.06 40.80 -27.14
N ASN A 424 -3.20 39.51 -27.49
CA ASN A 424 -4.06 39.08 -28.60
C ASN A 424 -5.36 38.40 -28.16
N THR A 425 -5.58 38.20 -26.86
CA THR A 425 -6.80 37.58 -26.34
C THR A 425 -7.70 38.59 -25.64
N THR A 426 -9.02 38.41 -25.82
CA THR A 426 -10.06 39.18 -25.14
C THR A 426 -10.90 38.31 -24.19
N GLU A 427 -10.56 37.03 -24.05
CA GLU A 427 -11.30 36.09 -23.21
C GLU A 427 -10.85 36.23 -21.74
N PRO A 428 -11.75 36.63 -20.81
CA PRO A 428 -11.33 36.94 -19.44
C PRO A 428 -10.71 35.76 -18.68
N ALA A 429 -11.17 34.53 -18.94
CA ALA A 429 -10.68 33.33 -18.26
C ALA A 429 -9.19 33.08 -18.57
N ILE A 430 -8.80 33.09 -19.84
CA ILE A 430 -7.41 32.88 -20.25
C ILE A 430 -6.51 34.09 -19.90
N GLN A 431 -7.07 35.30 -19.86
CA GLN A 431 -6.33 36.50 -19.43
C GLN A 431 -5.84 36.37 -17.99
N LEU A 432 -6.65 35.85 -17.06
CA LEU A 432 -6.23 35.62 -15.67
C LEU A 432 -5.07 34.62 -15.59
N THR A 433 -5.17 33.50 -16.31
CA THR A 433 -4.09 32.49 -16.38
C THR A 433 -2.79 33.10 -16.91
N LEU A 434 -2.87 33.91 -17.97
CA LEU A 434 -1.72 34.57 -18.57
C LEU A 434 -1.09 35.61 -17.64
N VAL A 435 -1.90 36.41 -16.97
CA VAL A 435 -1.42 37.39 -15.98
C VAL A 435 -0.70 36.68 -14.85
N ASP A 436 -1.26 35.59 -14.30
CA ASP A 436 -0.62 34.79 -13.26
C ASP A 436 0.70 34.17 -13.74
N ALA A 437 0.73 33.60 -14.94
CA ALA A 437 1.92 33.01 -15.53
C ALA A 437 3.03 34.05 -15.77
N ILE A 438 2.71 35.23 -16.30
CA ILE A 438 3.65 36.33 -16.53
C ILE A 438 4.14 36.91 -15.20
N ALA A 439 3.26 37.04 -14.20
CA ALA A 439 3.62 37.51 -12.87
C ALA A 439 4.60 36.56 -12.17
N LYS A 440 4.45 35.24 -12.35
CA LYS A 440 5.40 34.23 -11.86
C LYS A 440 6.79 34.36 -12.48
N ILE A 441 6.90 34.80 -13.74
CA ILE A 441 8.20 35.06 -14.39
C ILE A 441 8.85 36.30 -13.77
N GLY A 442 8.07 37.39 -13.59
CA GLY A 442 8.46 38.54 -12.78
C GLY A 442 9.65 39.38 -13.29
N ASP A 443 10.19 39.10 -14.47
CA ASP A 443 11.28 39.89 -15.05
C ASP A 443 10.78 41.26 -15.55
N ALA A 444 11.70 42.19 -15.81
CA ALA A 444 11.33 43.56 -16.17
C ALA A 444 10.38 43.66 -17.40
N PRO A 445 10.58 42.91 -18.49
CA PRO A 445 9.62 42.89 -19.60
C PRO A 445 8.25 42.33 -19.21
N SER A 446 8.19 41.29 -18.36
CA SER A 446 6.93 40.76 -17.83
C SER A 446 6.16 41.81 -17.04
N MET A 447 6.85 42.51 -16.14
CA MET A 447 6.25 43.57 -15.34
C MET A 447 5.75 44.75 -16.19
N GLN A 448 6.49 45.12 -17.23
CA GLN A 448 6.04 46.16 -18.17
C GLN A 448 4.77 45.73 -18.93
N ALA A 449 4.68 44.47 -19.36
CA ALA A 449 3.49 43.97 -20.03
C ALA A 449 2.26 43.97 -19.10
N LEU A 450 2.43 43.54 -17.84
CA LEU A 450 1.36 43.57 -16.84
C LEU A 450 0.89 44.98 -16.52
N GLU A 451 1.80 45.97 -16.46
CA GLU A 451 1.43 47.36 -16.22
C GLU A 451 0.63 47.95 -17.39
N ARG A 452 0.98 47.62 -18.64
CA ARG A 452 0.16 48.01 -19.82
C ARG A 452 -1.24 47.42 -19.74
N GLN A 453 -1.36 46.14 -19.39
CA GLN A 453 -2.64 45.48 -19.22
C GLN A 453 -3.46 46.15 -18.10
N ARG A 454 -2.81 46.48 -17.00
CA ARG A 454 -3.42 47.16 -15.85
C ARG A 454 -3.96 48.54 -16.22
N GLN A 455 -3.24 49.29 -17.05
CA GLN A 455 -3.68 50.60 -17.57
C GLN A 455 -4.88 50.48 -18.50
N GLN A 456 -4.97 49.42 -19.31
CA GLN A 456 -6.10 49.18 -20.21
C GLN A 456 -7.43 49.04 -19.47
N TYR A 457 -7.43 48.44 -18.27
CA TYR A 457 -8.63 48.27 -17.42
C TYR A 457 -8.73 49.32 -16.30
N GLN A 458 -8.02 50.44 -16.38
CA GLN A 458 -7.96 51.43 -15.29
C GLN A 458 -9.31 52.09 -14.97
N ASN A 459 -10.25 52.12 -15.92
CA ASN A 459 -11.58 52.72 -15.74
C ASN A 459 -12.69 51.67 -15.57
N ASP A 460 -12.34 50.40 -15.36
CA ASP A 460 -13.27 49.28 -15.22
C ASP A 460 -13.08 48.64 -13.84
N ASP A 461 -13.66 49.27 -12.82
CA ASP A 461 -13.48 48.92 -11.41
C ASP A 461 -14.04 47.53 -11.05
N ASP A 462 -14.99 47.02 -11.84
CA ASP A 462 -15.59 45.69 -11.67
C ASP A 462 -14.84 44.58 -12.45
N SER A 463 -13.79 44.93 -13.20
CA SER A 463 -12.99 43.95 -13.95
C SER A 463 -12.21 43.04 -13.03
N GLY A 464 -12.51 41.73 -13.06
CA GLY A 464 -11.76 40.72 -12.32
C GLY A 464 -10.25 40.71 -12.66
N ILE A 465 -9.89 41.10 -13.88
CA ILE A 465 -8.49 41.24 -14.31
C ILE A 465 -7.82 42.43 -13.64
N ARG A 466 -8.53 43.56 -13.51
CA ARG A 466 -8.02 44.74 -12.81
C ARG A 466 -7.76 44.44 -11.34
N ILE A 467 -8.72 43.80 -10.67
CA ILE A 467 -8.61 43.38 -9.26
C ILE A 467 -7.40 42.45 -9.08
N PHE A 468 -7.27 41.44 -9.95
CA PHE A 468 -6.16 40.49 -9.88
C PHE A 468 -4.79 41.16 -10.11
N LEU A 469 -4.68 42.04 -11.11
CA LEU A 469 -3.45 42.81 -11.35
C LEU A 469 -3.09 43.68 -10.14
N ASP A 470 -4.05 44.37 -9.54
CA ASP A 470 -3.82 45.18 -8.35
C ASP A 470 -3.32 44.33 -7.16
N GLU A 471 -3.84 43.12 -6.99
CA GLU A 471 -3.35 42.17 -5.99
C GLU A 471 -1.93 41.68 -6.28
N VAL A 472 -1.62 41.36 -7.54
CA VAL A 472 -0.26 40.98 -7.98
C VAL A 472 0.74 42.07 -7.62
N PHE A 473 0.48 43.33 -8.01
CA PHE A 473 1.38 44.45 -7.69
C PHE A 473 1.48 44.74 -6.19
N LYS A 474 0.40 44.57 -5.44
CA LYS A 474 0.41 44.68 -3.96
C LYS A 474 1.28 43.60 -3.31
N SER A 475 1.20 42.36 -3.78
CA SER A 475 2.00 41.25 -3.25
C SER A 475 3.50 41.41 -3.53
N LEU A 476 3.85 41.95 -4.71
CA LEU A 476 5.23 42.20 -5.12
C LEU A 476 5.87 43.32 -4.29
N THR A 477 5.13 44.40 -4.00
CA THR A 477 5.61 45.50 -3.15
C THR A 477 5.83 45.06 -1.70
N GLN A 478 4.99 44.17 -1.16
CA GLN A 478 5.17 43.61 0.18
C GLN A 478 6.38 42.66 0.29
N LYS A 479 6.78 41.97 -0.78
CA LYS A 479 7.99 41.12 -0.79
C LYS A 479 9.30 41.90 -0.91
N SER A 480 9.24 43.16 -1.35
CA SER A 480 10.41 44.04 -1.52
C SER A 480 10.72 44.91 -0.29
N MET A 481 9.87 44.86 0.74
CA MET A 481 10.07 45.49 2.06
C MET A 481 10.46 44.41 3.07
#